data_AF-Q4TE73-F1
#
_entry.id   AF-Q4TE73-F1
#
_cell.length_a   1.000
_cell.length_b   1.000
_cell.length_c   1.000
_cell.angle_alpha   90.00
_cell.angle_beta   90.00
_cell.angle_gamma   90.00
#
_symmetry.space_group_name_H-M   'P 1'
#
loop_
_entity.id
_entity.type
_entity.pdbx_description
1 polymer ?
#
loop_
_entity_poly.entity_id
_entity_poly.type
_entity_poly.pdbx_seq_one_letter_code
_entity_poly.pdbx_strand_id
1 'polypeptide(L)' 'TNSPPESPSALSSSVNTGDGIDYSQHKRQNIGDLIQETLEMFERYGGEDAFINIKYMVPTYESCMLN' A
#
# COMPACT_ATOMS: atom_id res chain seq x y z
N THR A 1 -36.93 -16.82 10.22
CA THR A 1 -35.64 -17.52 10.25
C THR A 1 -35.18 -17.73 8.82
N ASN A 2 -34.00 -17.19 8.49
CA ASN A 2 -33.19 -17.32 7.26
C ASN A 2 -32.79 -15.95 6.70
N SER A 3 -31.63 -15.47 7.16
CA SER A 3 -30.80 -14.53 6.39
C SER A 3 -29.97 -15.34 5.39
N PRO A 4 -29.80 -14.90 4.14
CA PRO A 4 -28.93 -15.57 3.18
C PRO A 4 -27.43 -15.36 3.54
N PRO A 5 -26.53 -16.25 3.09
CA PRO A 5 -25.11 -16.19 3.41
C PRO A 5 -24.42 -15.08 2.61
N GLU A 6 -23.68 -14.21 3.30
CA GLU A 6 -22.83 -13.21 2.64
C GLU A 6 -21.66 -13.91 1.92
N SER A 7 -21.61 -13.73 0.60
CA SER A 7 -20.47 -14.10 -0.24
C SER A 7 -19.23 -13.27 0.14
N PRO A 8 -18.01 -13.84 0.06
CA PRO A 8 -16.82 -13.22 0.62
C PRO A 8 -16.39 -12.00 -0.21
N SER A 9 -16.44 -10.84 0.43
CA SER A 9 -16.04 -9.55 -0.10
C SER A 9 -14.58 -9.58 -0.56
N ALA A 10 -14.38 -9.23 -1.83
CA ALA A 10 -13.10 -9.01 -2.46
C ALA A 10 -12.23 -8.04 -1.63
N LEU A 11 -10.93 -8.37 -1.53
CA LEU A 11 -9.88 -7.44 -1.13
C LEU A 11 -9.93 -6.22 -2.08
N SER A 12 -10.54 -5.12 -1.63
CA SER A 12 -10.42 -3.82 -2.30
C SER A 12 -9.76 -2.85 -1.33
N SER A 13 -8.44 -2.74 -1.43
CA SER A 13 -7.62 -1.69 -0.81
C SER A 13 -7.93 -0.34 -1.46
N SER A 14 -9.13 0.17 -1.26
CA SER A 14 -9.54 1.51 -1.64
C SER A 14 -10.67 1.90 -0.70
N VAL A 15 -10.31 2.66 0.33
CA VAL A 15 -11.26 3.30 1.24
C VAL A 15 -12.12 4.22 0.38
N ASN A 16 -13.31 3.75 0.01
CA ASN A 16 -14.33 4.60 -0.58
C ASN A 16 -14.93 5.40 0.57
N THR A 17 -14.55 6.67 0.65
CA THR A 17 -15.11 7.59 1.63
C THR A 17 -16.53 7.94 1.21
N GLY A 18 -17.48 7.08 1.55
CA GLY A 18 -18.90 7.42 1.55
C GLY A 18 -19.15 8.53 2.57
N ASP A 19 -19.22 9.77 2.07
CA ASP A 19 -19.74 10.98 2.73
C ASP A 19 -19.15 11.40 4.10
N GLY A 20 -18.03 10.80 4.53
CA GLY A 20 -17.37 11.17 5.78
C GLY A 20 -15.95 11.67 5.52
N ILE A 21 -15.74 12.99 5.40
CA ILE A 21 -14.39 13.56 5.31
C ILE A 21 -13.60 13.09 6.54
N ASP A 22 -12.67 12.16 6.34
CA ASP A 22 -11.84 11.62 7.39
C ASP A 22 -10.77 12.64 7.77
N TYR A 23 -11.02 13.36 8.86
CA TYR A 23 -10.10 14.35 9.42
C TYR A 23 -8.81 13.72 9.97
N SER A 24 -8.72 12.38 10.09
CA SER A 24 -7.49 11.69 10.51
C SER A 24 -6.39 11.70 9.42
N GLN A 25 -6.75 11.98 8.17
CA GLN A 25 -5.83 12.16 7.04
C GLN A 25 -4.89 13.37 7.20
N HIS A 26 -5.22 14.32 8.09
CA HIS A 26 -4.37 15.49 8.37
C HIS A 26 -3.09 15.14 9.16
N LYS A 27 -2.98 13.91 9.70
CA LYS A 27 -1.87 13.54 10.59
C LYS A 27 -0.75 12.74 9.96
N ARG A 28 -0.71 12.58 8.62
CA ARG A 28 0.48 12.05 7.92
C ARG A 28 0.99 10.71 8.52
N GLN A 29 0.09 9.94 9.15
CA GLN A 29 0.36 8.68 9.86
C GLN A 29 -0.21 7.48 9.09
N ASN A 30 -0.37 7.61 7.78
CA ASN A 30 -0.60 6.44 6.95
C ASN A 30 0.72 5.68 6.87
N ILE A 31 0.82 4.64 7.69
CA ILE A 31 2.00 3.76 7.70
C ILE A 31 2.31 3.21 6.31
N GLY A 32 1.29 3.05 5.45
CA GLY A 32 1.46 2.68 4.05
C GLY A 32 2.31 3.68 3.26
N ASP A 33 2.04 4.98 3.42
CA ASP A 33 2.80 6.04 2.74
C ASP A 33 4.25 6.06 3.23
N LEU A 34 4.46 5.88 4.54
CA LEU A 34 5.82 5.83 5.12
C LEU A 34 6.60 4.59 4.65
N ILE A 35 5.94 3.43 4.55
CA ILE A 35 6.54 2.21 4.01
C ILE A 35 6.95 2.44 2.55
N GLN A 36 6.06 3.03 1.75
CA GLN A 36 6.33 3.33 0.35
C GLN A 36 7.53 4.27 0.20
N GLU A 37 7.54 5.40 0.91
CA GLU A 37 8.66 6.37 0.91
C GLU A 37 10.00 5.70 1.32
N THR A 38 9.95 4.83 2.33
CA THR A 38 11.14 4.11 2.80
C THR A 38 11.67 3.13 1.76
N LEU A 39 10.79 2.37 1.10
CA LEU A 39 11.20 1.42 0.05
C LEU A 39 11.78 2.15 -1.17
N GLU A 40 11.22 3.30 -1.55
CA GLU A 40 11.77 4.14 -2.62
C GLU A 40 13.16 4.68 -2.29
N MET A 41 13.39 5.08 -1.03
CA MET A 41 14.72 5.48 -0.57
C MET A 41 15.70 4.30 -0.62
N PHE A 42 15.25 3.10 -0.26
CA PHE A 42 16.09 1.90 -0.35
C PHE A 42 16.43 1.53 -1.79
N GLU A 43 15.49 1.61 -2.73
CA GLU A 43 15.78 1.40 -4.14
C GLU A 43 16.76 2.46 -4.66
N ARG A 44 16.55 3.74 -4.31
CA ARG A 44 17.36 4.86 -4.80
C ARG A 44 18.81 4.84 -4.35
N TYR A 45 19.06 4.40 -3.11
CA TYR A 45 20.39 4.47 -2.50
C TYR A 45 21.01 3.09 -2.23
N GLY A 46 20.26 2.00 -2.45
CA GLY A 46 20.69 0.64 -2.13
C GLY A 46 21.57 -0.05 -3.17
N GLY A 47 21.74 0.55 -4.36
CA GLY A 47 22.57 0.02 -5.45
C GLY A 47 21.80 -0.81 -6.50
N GLU A 48 22.54 -1.39 -7.45
CA GLU A 48 21.99 -2.04 -8.66
C GLU A 48 21.00 -3.18 -8.34
N ASP A 49 21.26 -3.95 -7.29
CA ASP A 49 20.43 -5.10 -6.89
C ASP A 49 19.31 -4.73 -5.89
N ALA A 50 19.17 -3.46 -5.52
CA ALA A 50 18.21 -3.04 -4.48
C ALA A 50 16.77 -3.40 -4.86
N PHE A 51 16.37 -3.13 -6.10
CA PHE A 51 15.03 -3.45 -6.58
C PHE A 51 14.72 -4.94 -6.50
N ILE A 52 15.65 -5.80 -6.96
CA ILE A 52 15.47 -7.25 -6.95
C ILE A 52 15.29 -7.75 -5.51
N ASN A 53 16.13 -7.30 -4.58
CA ASN A 53 16.04 -7.67 -3.18
C ASN A 53 14.73 -7.19 -2.52
N ILE A 54 14.28 -5.97 -2.82
CA ILE A 54 12.99 -5.45 -2.33
C ILE A 54 11.84 -6.27 -2.90
N LYS A 55 11.82 -6.57 -4.21
CA LYS A 55 10.79 -7.36 -4.88
C LYS A 55 10.67 -8.77 -4.30
N TYR A 56 11.78 -9.38 -3.89
CA TYR A 56 11.79 -10.69 -3.21
C TYR A 56 11.12 -10.65 -1.84
N MET A 57 11.29 -9.56 -1.09
CA MET A 57 10.73 -9.42 0.26
C MET A 57 9.28 -8.90 0.23
N VAL A 58 8.98 -8.00 -0.70
CA VAL A 58 7.69 -7.32 -0.86
C VAL A 58 7.25 -7.47 -2.32
N PRO A 59 6.53 -8.56 -2.68
CA PRO A 59 6.15 -8.85 -4.07
C PRO A 59 5.29 -7.78 -4.73
N THR A 60 4.56 -7.00 -3.93
CA THR A 60 3.68 -5.91 -4.39
C THR A 60 4.39 -4.58 -4.59
N TYR A 61 5.69 -4.47 -4.30
CA TYR A 61 6.45 -3.24 -4.55
C TYR A 61 6.65 -3.01 -6.05
N GLU A 62 6.48 -1.77 -6.48
CA GLU A 62 6.70 -1.31 -7.86
C GLU A 62 7.88 -0.34 -7.88
N SER A 63 8.75 -0.48 -8.89
CA SER A 63 9.98 0.34 -8.99
C SER A 63 9.62 1.80 -9.17
N CYS A 64 10.26 2.68 -8.38
CA CYS A 64 10.08 4.12 -8.54
C CYS A 64 11.03 4.74 -9.58
N MET A 65 12.01 3.96 -10.06
CA MET A 65 13.03 4.40 -11.02
C MET A 65 12.71 4.03 -12.47
N LEU A 66 11.85 3.03 -12.71
CA LEU A 66 11.51 2.52 -14.05
C LEU A 66 10.23 3.15 -14.65
N ASN A 67 9.85 4.35 -14.20
CA ASN A 67 8.69 5.10 -14.71
C ASN A 67 9.00 5.91 -15.98
#